data_AF-A0A2A5V7G2-F1
#
_entry.id   AF-A0A2A5V7G2-F1
#
_cell.length_a   1.000
_cell.length_b   1.000
_cell.length_c   1.000
_cell.angle_alpha   90.00
_cell.angle_beta   90.00
_cell.angle_gamma   90.00
#
_symmetry.space_group_name_H-M   'P 1'
#
loop_
_entity.id
_entity.type
_entity.pdbx_description
1 polymer ?
#
loop_
_entity_poly.entity_id
_entity_poly.type
_entity_poly.pdbx_seq_one_letter_code
_entity_poly.pdbx_strand_id
1 'polypeptide(L)'
;MKRKKKKKIKKRKTKKKFKKKIRYRPKSSVRKKRKLKKKTFRLKKKRKNKFNSKSLFLKVIRFEEKLKPKFKFNLSDIDKFLQRFFQGIADRIDEYKSLRLQEIKRRQLLKNKEMQKEKLDVIKKQKFEKEQRLIEKKRELREEIKLQKERKQELQKFIRLEQAEVRREQAQKQRKFLEEIKLEKRIEQFRKREELEIKNLEKFVLSQERESYAEVEVRIEKIKQKYQALRNQKIRERVEQLGVKVEEGDDRSVLLEKERQYNLSRQKIETALESFYRSAHSLVFQLNKRYIPKYLSILRTVDLRFETGEIFIKFDESKDEEWLILIYIRDNDPEKGVVIEDKTNPEKNISNEFNANEIFRASDYMVDALTKLLDRARQNRKEN
;
A
#
# COMPACT_ATOMS: atom_id res chain seq x y z
N MET A 1 -23.38 34.11 -35.71
CA MET A 1 -22.87 33.89 -34.33
C MET A 1 -22.23 32.51 -34.19
N LYS A 2 -20.95 32.51 -33.77
CA LYS A 2 -20.08 31.44 -33.21
C LYS A 2 -20.46 29.95 -33.41
N ARG A 3 -19.90 29.32 -34.45
CA ARG A 3 -19.68 27.85 -34.53
C ARG A 3 -18.54 27.42 -33.59
N LYS A 4 -18.83 26.56 -32.60
CA LYS A 4 -17.84 25.98 -31.67
C LYS A 4 -16.82 25.10 -32.41
N LYS A 5 -15.53 25.45 -32.30
CA LYS A 5 -14.37 24.72 -32.85
C LYS A 5 -14.17 23.37 -32.14
N LYS A 6 -14.22 22.26 -32.89
CA LYS A 6 -13.69 20.95 -32.48
C LYS A 6 -12.15 21.03 -32.41
N LYS A 7 -11.56 20.70 -31.25
CA LYS A 7 -10.09 20.57 -31.07
C LYS A 7 -9.57 19.38 -31.90
N LYS A 8 -8.79 19.66 -32.93
CA LYS A 8 -8.00 18.66 -33.69
C LYS A 8 -6.76 18.27 -32.88
N ILE A 9 -6.66 16.99 -32.50
CA ILE A 9 -5.45 16.41 -31.90
C ILE A 9 -4.38 16.32 -32.99
N LYS A 10 -3.22 16.96 -32.76
CA LYS A 10 -2.06 16.97 -33.66
C LYS A 10 -1.42 15.57 -33.73
N LYS A 11 -1.52 14.91 -34.89
CA LYS A 11 -0.68 13.74 -35.23
C LYS A 11 0.76 14.19 -35.45
N ARG A 12 1.69 13.79 -34.57
CA ARG A 12 3.13 13.93 -34.81
C ARG A 12 3.58 12.87 -35.82
N LYS A 13 4.03 13.33 -37.00
CA LYS A 13 4.80 12.53 -37.96
C LYS A 13 6.28 12.61 -37.57
N THR A 14 6.91 11.46 -37.32
CA THR A 14 8.37 11.30 -37.56
C THR A 14 8.61 9.95 -38.21
N LYS A 15 8.87 9.98 -39.53
CA LYS A 15 9.46 8.88 -40.28
C LYS A 15 10.96 8.84 -39.98
N LYS A 16 11.48 7.73 -39.44
CA LYS A 16 12.86 7.28 -39.70
C LYS A 16 12.83 5.77 -39.99
N LYS A 17 13.14 5.43 -41.24
CA LYS A 17 13.37 4.06 -41.73
C LYS A 17 14.56 3.48 -40.96
N PHE A 18 14.39 2.36 -40.26
CA PHE A 18 15.51 1.53 -39.82
C PHE A 18 15.50 0.19 -40.56
N LYS A 19 16.68 -0.12 -41.10
CA LYS A 19 17.02 -1.18 -42.04
C LYS A 19 16.77 -2.57 -41.43
N LYS A 20 16.37 -3.52 -42.28
CA LYS A 20 16.36 -4.97 -41.99
C LYS A 20 17.71 -5.39 -41.38
N LYS A 21 17.68 -6.06 -40.22
CA LYS A 21 18.73 -7.01 -39.82
C LYS A 21 18.09 -8.38 -39.58
N ILE A 22 18.47 -9.29 -40.45
CA ILE A 22 18.22 -10.72 -40.46
C ILE A 22 18.60 -11.30 -39.09
N ARG A 23 17.73 -12.15 -38.53
CA ARG A 23 18.04 -12.97 -37.35
C ARG A 23 19.14 -13.96 -37.74
N TYR A 24 20.38 -13.70 -37.34
CA TYR A 24 21.44 -14.70 -37.38
C TYR A 24 21.14 -15.77 -36.32
N ARG A 25 20.81 -17.00 -36.77
CA ARG A 25 20.91 -18.21 -35.94
C ARG A 25 22.39 -18.41 -35.56
N PRO A 26 22.76 -18.63 -34.29
CA PRO A 26 24.07 -19.19 -34.00
C PRO A 26 24.09 -20.66 -34.46
N LYS A 27 24.95 -20.95 -35.44
CA LYS A 27 25.34 -22.32 -35.81
C LYS A 27 26.04 -22.95 -34.60
N SER A 28 25.59 -24.13 -34.18
CA SER A 28 26.30 -25.01 -33.26
C SER A 28 27.63 -25.44 -33.88
N SER A 29 28.75 -24.90 -33.40
CA SER A 29 30.06 -25.39 -33.80
C SER A 29 30.43 -26.60 -32.95
N VAL A 30 30.23 -27.79 -33.53
CA VAL A 30 30.84 -29.05 -33.08
C VAL A 30 32.37 -28.88 -33.11
N ARG A 31 33.00 -28.71 -31.95
CA ARG A 31 34.47 -28.71 -31.85
C ARG A 31 34.99 -30.16 -31.82
N LYS A 32 35.66 -30.52 -32.92
CA LYS A 32 36.38 -31.77 -33.18
C LYS A 32 37.33 -32.13 -32.03
N LYS A 33 37.24 -33.39 -31.56
CA LYS A 33 38.24 -34.05 -30.70
C LYS A 33 39.61 -34.05 -31.40
N ARG A 34 40.62 -33.38 -30.82
CA ARG A 34 42.03 -33.52 -31.24
C ARG A 34 42.66 -34.72 -30.53
N LYS A 35 43.04 -35.74 -31.30
CA LYS A 35 43.84 -36.89 -30.87
C LYS A 35 45.25 -36.43 -30.48
N LEU A 36 45.66 -36.68 -29.24
CA LEU A 36 47.06 -36.48 -28.78
C LEU A 36 47.90 -37.70 -29.21
N LYS A 37 48.92 -37.45 -30.05
CA LYS A 37 49.91 -38.43 -30.48
C LYS A 37 50.89 -38.72 -29.32
N LYS A 38 51.05 -39.99 -28.93
CA LYS A 38 52.11 -40.47 -28.03
C LYS A 38 53.48 -40.28 -28.69
N LYS A 39 54.41 -39.58 -28.04
CA LYS A 39 55.85 -39.59 -28.40
C LYS A 39 56.57 -40.57 -27.48
N THR A 40 57.23 -41.56 -28.07
CA THR A 40 58.11 -42.52 -27.42
C THR A 40 59.49 -41.91 -27.20
N PHE A 41 60.02 -41.98 -25.98
CA PHE A 41 61.41 -41.63 -25.68
C PHE A 41 62.29 -42.87 -25.88
N ARG A 42 63.32 -42.75 -26.74
CA ARG A 42 64.36 -43.78 -26.94
C ARG A 42 65.51 -43.54 -25.94
N LEU A 43 65.81 -44.53 -25.10
CA LEU A 43 67.01 -44.57 -24.26
C LEU A 43 68.24 -44.93 -25.11
N LYS A 44 69.31 -44.14 -25.03
CA LYS A 44 70.64 -44.46 -25.59
C LYS A 44 71.57 -44.93 -24.45
N LYS A 45 72.25 -46.05 -24.70
CA LYS A 45 73.24 -46.71 -23.82
C LYS A 45 74.67 -46.35 -24.28
N LYS A 46 75.63 -46.23 -23.34
CA LYS A 46 77.13 -46.40 -23.45
C LYS A 46 77.77 -45.83 -22.15
N ARG A 47 78.89 -46.28 -21.56
CA ARG A 47 79.87 -47.38 -21.76
C ARG A 47 80.75 -47.46 -20.48
N LYS A 48 81.35 -48.62 -20.19
CA LYS A 48 82.36 -48.87 -19.12
C LYS A 48 83.75 -48.32 -19.49
N ASN A 49 84.62 -48.10 -18.50
CA ASN A 49 86.09 -48.25 -18.61
C ASN A 49 86.73 -48.71 -17.28
N LYS A 50 87.67 -49.66 -17.36
CA LYS A 50 88.61 -50.18 -16.35
C LYS A 50 89.96 -49.45 -16.49
N PHE A 51 90.86 -49.47 -15.48
CA PHE A 51 92.30 -49.86 -15.61
C PHE A 51 93.06 -49.86 -14.24
N ASN A 52 94.15 -50.65 -14.22
CA ASN A 52 95.01 -51.20 -13.13
C ASN A 52 96.34 -50.41 -12.93
N SER A 53 97.07 -50.63 -11.82
CA SER A 53 98.43 -51.27 -11.82
C SER A 53 99.25 -51.10 -10.52
N LYS A 54 99.93 -52.19 -10.14
CA LYS A 54 101.05 -52.33 -9.18
C LYS A 54 102.39 -52.10 -9.94
N SER A 55 103.45 -51.53 -9.32
CA SER A 55 104.89 -51.90 -9.55
C SER A 55 105.96 -50.84 -9.17
N LEU A 56 106.35 -50.66 -7.89
CA LEU A 56 107.53 -49.80 -7.58
C LEU A 56 108.53 -50.32 -6.53
N PHE A 57 108.23 -51.36 -5.75
CA PHE A 57 109.10 -51.74 -4.60
C PHE A 57 110.09 -52.90 -4.82
N LEU A 58 110.23 -53.42 -6.05
CA LEU A 58 111.09 -54.59 -6.36
C LEU A 58 112.50 -54.24 -6.91
N LYS A 59 112.98 -52.99 -6.79
CA LYS A 59 114.25 -52.55 -7.41
C LYS A 59 115.41 -52.16 -6.45
N VAL A 60 115.23 -52.19 -5.13
CA VAL A 60 116.23 -51.63 -4.19
C VAL A 60 117.13 -52.70 -3.52
N ILE A 61 116.77 -53.98 -3.55
CA ILE A 61 117.45 -55.01 -2.73
C ILE A 61 118.65 -55.70 -3.43
N ARG A 62 119.01 -55.34 -4.67
CA ARG A 62 120.07 -56.03 -5.43
C ARG A 62 121.42 -55.28 -5.55
N PHE A 63 121.69 -54.24 -4.76
CA PHE A 63 122.82 -53.33 -5.07
C PHE A 63 124.02 -53.30 -4.11
N GLU A 64 124.05 -54.01 -2.97
CA GLU A 64 125.19 -53.86 -2.05
C GLU A 64 125.75 -55.18 -1.54
N GLU A 65 126.18 -56.03 -2.48
CA GLU A 65 126.96 -57.25 -2.19
C GLU A 65 128.32 -57.30 -2.91
N LYS A 66 128.85 -56.15 -3.31
CA LYS A 66 130.22 -56.05 -3.85
C LYS A 66 130.84 -54.77 -3.35
N LEU A 67 131.79 -54.88 -2.40
CA LEU A 67 132.98 -54.02 -2.27
C LEU A 67 133.78 -54.48 -1.03
N LYS A 68 134.89 -55.20 -1.26
CA LYS A 68 136.02 -55.35 -0.34
C LYS A 68 137.25 -54.73 -1.00
N PRO A 69 138.08 -53.98 -0.27
CA PRO A 69 139.52 -54.05 -0.50
C PRO A 69 140.37 -54.12 0.79
N LYS A 70 141.54 -54.73 0.68
CA LYS A 70 142.59 -54.90 1.69
C LYS A 70 143.59 -53.73 1.61
N PHE A 71 144.02 -53.14 2.72
CA PHE A 71 145.22 -52.27 2.79
C PHE A 71 145.97 -52.42 4.12
N LYS A 72 147.31 -52.46 4.07
CA LYS A 72 148.26 -52.48 5.20
C LYS A 72 149.02 -51.15 5.23
N PHE A 73 149.20 -50.52 6.39
CA PHE A 73 150.10 -49.35 6.55
C PHE A 73 150.77 -49.30 7.94
N ASN A 74 152.03 -48.85 7.96
CA ASN A 74 152.97 -48.76 9.09
C ASN A 74 152.96 -47.38 9.78
N LEU A 75 153.59 -47.30 10.95
CA LEU A 75 153.17 -46.53 12.13
C LEU A 75 154.18 -45.44 12.58
N SER A 76 154.20 -44.26 11.95
CA SER A 76 155.00 -43.12 12.44
C SER A 76 154.52 -41.74 11.97
N ASP A 77 153.23 -41.44 12.11
CA ASP A 77 152.64 -40.10 11.84
C ASP A 77 151.35 -39.85 12.66
N ILE A 78 151.23 -40.47 13.85
CA ILE A 78 149.99 -40.52 14.64
C ILE A 78 149.63 -39.15 15.25
N ASP A 79 150.62 -38.30 15.57
CA ASP A 79 150.36 -37.05 16.30
C ASP A 79 149.65 -35.98 15.45
N LYS A 80 149.97 -35.88 14.15
CA LYS A 80 149.18 -35.06 13.21
C LYS A 80 147.81 -35.67 12.90
N PHE A 81 147.68 -36.99 13.01
CA PHE A 81 146.41 -37.69 12.79
C PHE A 81 145.43 -37.46 13.95
N LEU A 82 145.89 -37.49 15.20
CA LEU A 82 145.05 -37.27 16.38
C LEU A 82 144.55 -35.83 16.52
N GLN A 83 145.37 -34.82 16.19
CA GLN A 83 144.90 -33.42 16.17
C GLN A 83 143.82 -33.19 15.11
N ARG A 84 143.98 -33.74 13.91
CA ARG A 84 142.95 -33.75 12.86
C ARG A 84 141.71 -34.56 13.24
N PHE A 85 141.88 -35.63 14.03
CA PHE A 85 140.79 -36.50 14.49
C PHE A 85 139.88 -35.79 15.50
N PHE A 86 140.43 -35.10 16.50
CA PHE A 86 139.63 -34.35 17.47
C PHE A 86 138.99 -33.09 16.86
N GLN A 87 139.68 -32.39 15.95
CA GLN A 87 139.06 -31.32 15.15
C GLN A 87 137.88 -31.87 14.33
N GLY A 88 138.07 -33.03 13.66
CA GLY A 88 137.02 -33.71 12.91
C GLY A 88 135.88 -34.28 13.75
N ILE A 89 136.08 -34.53 15.05
CA ILE A 89 135.01 -34.91 15.99
C ILE A 89 134.23 -33.67 16.45
N ALA A 90 134.91 -32.55 16.76
CA ALA A 90 134.26 -31.30 17.11
C ALA A 90 133.39 -30.77 15.96
N ASP A 91 133.92 -30.81 14.73
CA ASP A 91 133.18 -30.44 13.51
C ASP A 91 131.96 -31.34 13.31
N ARG A 92 132.06 -32.66 13.59
CA ARG A 92 130.92 -33.59 13.55
C ARG A 92 129.87 -33.34 14.63
N ILE A 93 130.26 -32.92 15.84
CA ILE A 93 129.31 -32.61 16.93
C ILE A 93 128.54 -31.33 16.62
N ASP A 94 129.19 -30.32 16.04
CA ASP A 94 128.51 -29.09 15.60
C ASP A 94 127.67 -29.32 14.34
N GLU A 95 128.07 -30.22 13.44
CA GLU A 95 127.19 -30.78 12.40
C GLU A 95 125.96 -31.47 13.00
N TYR A 96 126.11 -32.28 14.05
CA TYR A 96 124.97 -32.95 14.69
C TYR A 96 124.00 -31.96 15.36
N LYS A 97 124.51 -30.93 16.04
CA LYS A 97 123.69 -29.87 16.65
C LYS A 97 122.96 -29.05 15.57
N SER A 98 123.65 -28.69 14.49
CA SER A 98 123.04 -27.95 13.38
C SER A 98 122.00 -28.79 12.63
N LEU A 99 122.25 -30.09 12.41
CA LEU A 99 121.28 -31.05 11.88
C LEU A 99 120.05 -31.21 12.79
N ARG A 100 120.24 -31.31 14.12
CA ARG A 100 119.12 -31.39 15.08
C ARG A 100 118.25 -30.13 15.07
N LEU A 101 118.86 -28.95 14.99
CA LEU A 101 118.15 -27.67 14.87
C LEU A 101 117.39 -27.57 13.52
N GLN A 102 117.99 -28.05 12.42
CA GLN A 102 117.32 -28.15 11.13
C GLN A 102 116.12 -29.11 11.19
N GLU A 103 116.27 -30.26 11.86
CA GLU A 103 115.20 -31.25 12.06
C GLU A 103 114.03 -30.67 12.88
N ILE A 104 114.32 -29.91 13.95
CA ILE A 104 113.31 -29.21 14.76
C ILE A 104 112.57 -28.14 13.94
N LYS A 105 113.30 -27.30 13.18
CA LYS A 105 112.71 -26.30 12.28
C LYS A 105 111.85 -26.96 11.20
N ARG A 106 112.31 -28.07 10.63
CA ARG A 106 111.56 -28.88 9.65
C ARG A 106 110.26 -29.42 10.24
N ARG A 107 110.29 -29.95 11.47
CA ARG A 107 109.09 -30.41 12.19
C ARG A 107 108.11 -29.26 12.48
N GLN A 108 108.59 -28.08 12.88
CA GLN A 108 107.74 -26.90 13.09
C GLN A 108 107.10 -26.40 11.78
N LEU A 109 107.86 -26.34 10.69
CA LEU A 109 107.37 -26.02 9.34
C LEU A 109 106.32 -27.01 8.85
N LEU A 110 106.51 -28.31 9.10
CA LEU A 110 105.54 -29.37 8.80
C LEU A 110 104.24 -29.15 9.58
N LYS A 111 104.32 -28.94 10.90
CA LYS A 111 103.14 -28.65 11.76
C LYS A 111 102.39 -27.39 11.32
N ASN A 112 103.10 -26.31 10.97
CA ASN A 112 102.47 -25.08 10.48
C ASN A 112 101.78 -25.29 9.13
N LYS A 113 102.37 -26.08 8.22
CA LYS A 113 101.75 -26.46 6.94
C LYS A 113 100.51 -27.33 7.14
N GLU A 114 100.53 -28.25 8.10
CA GLU A 114 99.38 -29.07 8.47
C GLU A 114 98.24 -28.20 9.04
N MET A 115 98.55 -27.32 10.00
CA MET A 115 97.57 -26.40 10.59
C MET A 115 96.96 -25.44 9.55
N GLN A 116 97.75 -24.95 8.58
CA GLN A 116 97.23 -24.12 7.47
C GLN A 116 96.31 -24.90 6.54
N LYS A 117 96.64 -26.16 6.23
CA LYS A 117 95.76 -27.05 5.46
C LYS A 117 94.45 -27.32 6.20
N GLU A 118 94.51 -27.62 7.50
CA GLU A 118 93.31 -27.80 8.33
C GLU A 118 92.42 -26.56 8.35
N LYS A 119 93.00 -25.36 8.55
CA LYS A 119 92.25 -24.10 8.51
C LYS A 119 91.60 -23.86 7.15
N LEU A 120 92.32 -24.11 6.05
CA LEU A 120 91.77 -23.99 4.69
C LEU A 120 90.64 -25.00 4.45
N ASP A 121 90.77 -26.23 4.95
CA ASP A 121 89.74 -27.26 4.82
C ASP A 121 88.49 -26.93 5.65
N VAL A 122 88.66 -26.36 6.84
CA VAL A 122 87.54 -25.83 7.66
C VAL A 122 86.83 -24.68 6.93
N ILE A 123 87.55 -23.72 6.35
CA ILE A 123 86.96 -22.62 5.58
C ILE A 123 86.20 -23.14 4.36
N LYS A 124 86.78 -24.11 3.63
CA LYS A 124 86.10 -24.75 2.49
C LYS A 124 84.82 -25.47 2.93
N LYS A 125 84.86 -26.23 4.03
CA LYS A 125 83.69 -26.89 4.61
C LYS A 125 82.60 -25.87 5.00
N GLN A 126 82.97 -24.79 5.68
CA GLN A 126 82.03 -23.73 6.07
C GLN A 126 81.41 -23.00 4.86
N LYS A 127 82.19 -22.72 3.80
CA LYS A 127 81.67 -22.13 2.56
C LYS A 127 80.69 -23.08 1.88
N PHE A 128 81.03 -24.37 1.79
CA PHE A 128 80.16 -25.38 1.23
C PHE A 128 78.85 -25.53 2.01
N GLU A 129 78.89 -25.56 3.34
CA GLU A 129 77.69 -25.58 4.19
C GLU A 129 76.82 -24.34 4.01
N LYS A 130 77.42 -23.14 3.90
CA LYS A 130 76.68 -21.90 3.62
C LYS A 130 76.00 -21.93 2.26
N GLU A 131 76.67 -22.44 1.23
CA GLU A 131 76.09 -22.60 -0.11
C GLU A 131 74.92 -23.60 -0.10
N GLN A 132 75.05 -24.74 0.59
CA GLN A 132 73.97 -25.71 0.75
C GLN A 132 72.76 -25.08 1.46
N ARG A 133 72.96 -24.39 2.58
CA ARG A 133 71.88 -23.67 3.29
C ARG A 133 71.20 -22.62 2.42
N LEU A 134 71.95 -21.93 1.57
CA LEU A 134 71.41 -20.92 0.65
C LEU A 134 70.59 -21.59 -0.48
N ILE A 135 71.02 -22.76 -0.96
CA ILE A 135 70.28 -23.57 -1.92
C ILE A 135 68.96 -24.09 -1.30
N GLU A 136 69.00 -24.59 -0.07
CA GLU A 136 67.83 -25.05 0.69
C GLU A 136 66.81 -23.92 0.87
N LYS A 137 67.23 -22.76 1.39
CA LYS A 137 66.37 -21.58 1.51
C LYS A 137 65.76 -21.12 0.18
N LYS A 138 66.52 -21.19 -0.92
CA LYS A 138 66.00 -20.90 -2.27
C LYS A 138 64.96 -21.93 -2.73
N ARG A 139 65.06 -23.19 -2.30
CA ARG A 139 64.06 -24.23 -2.57
C ARG A 139 62.80 -23.98 -1.75
N GLU A 140 62.94 -23.71 -0.45
CA GLU A 140 61.83 -23.35 0.46
C GLU A 140 61.04 -22.15 -0.09
N LEU A 141 61.70 -21.05 -0.43
CA LEU A 141 61.04 -19.87 -1.02
C LEU A 141 60.30 -20.19 -2.33
N ARG A 142 60.86 -21.07 -3.17
CA ARG A 142 60.20 -21.49 -4.41
C ARG A 142 58.97 -22.35 -4.14
N GLU A 143 59.02 -23.20 -3.12
CA GLU A 143 57.89 -24.03 -2.69
C GLU A 143 56.79 -23.17 -2.08
N GLU A 144 57.12 -22.20 -1.22
CA GLU A 144 56.16 -21.24 -0.67
C GLU A 144 55.45 -20.45 -1.78
N ILE A 145 56.18 -19.94 -2.78
CA ILE A 145 55.58 -19.21 -3.91
C ILE A 145 54.65 -20.12 -4.73
N LYS A 146 55.01 -21.39 -4.93
CA LYS A 146 54.14 -22.36 -5.61
C LYS A 146 52.87 -22.60 -4.79
N LEU A 147 53.02 -22.83 -3.49
CA LEU A 147 51.94 -23.11 -2.57
C LEU A 147 50.96 -21.92 -2.47
N GLN A 148 51.47 -20.68 -2.45
CA GLN A 148 50.64 -19.47 -2.52
C GLN A 148 49.85 -19.37 -3.83
N LYS A 149 50.47 -19.73 -4.98
CA LYS A 149 49.78 -19.75 -6.27
C LYS A 149 48.69 -20.82 -6.31
N GLU A 150 48.95 -22.00 -5.76
CA GLU A 150 47.97 -23.09 -5.63
C GLU A 150 46.80 -22.67 -4.74
N ARG A 151 47.08 -22.16 -3.54
CA ARG A 151 46.05 -21.60 -2.62
C ARG A 151 45.21 -20.52 -3.29
N LYS A 152 45.83 -19.59 -4.03
CA LYS A 152 45.09 -18.54 -4.77
C LYS A 152 44.20 -19.13 -5.86
N GLN A 153 44.67 -20.14 -6.58
CA GLN A 153 43.87 -20.83 -7.60
C GLN A 153 42.72 -21.63 -6.98
N GLU A 154 42.96 -22.31 -5.87
CA GLU A 154 41.94 -23.05 -5.11
C GLU A 154 40.88 -22.12 -4.55
N LEU A 155 41.29 -21.01 -3.92
CA LEU A 155 40.38 -20.00 -3.40
C LEU A 155 39.52 -19.38 -4.51
N GLN A 156 40.11 -19.09 -5.67
CA GLN A 156 39.33 -18.64 -6.83
C GLN A 156 38.37 -19.71 -7.37
N LYS A 157 38.75 -21.00 -7.36
CA LYS A 157 37.86 -22.09 -7.74
C LYS A 157 36.71 -22.21 -6.75
N PHE A 158 36.99 -22.14 -5.45
CA PHE A 158 36.02 -22.17 -4.37
C PHE A 158 34.99 -21.04 -4.52
N ILE A 159 35.44 -19.79 -4.66
CA ILE A 159 34.55 -18.63 -4.87
C ILE A 159 33.68 -18.82 -6.12
N ARG A 160 34.22 -19.36 -7.22
CA ARG A 160 33.43 -19.62 -8.44
C ARG A 160 32.38 -20.71 -8.24
N LEU A 161 32.70 -21.76 -7.49
CA LEU A 161 31.77 -22.85 -7.18
C LEU A 161 30.65 -22.34 -6.28
N GLU A 162 30.98 -21.62 -5.22
CA GLU A 162 30.03 -21.03 -4.28
C GLU A 162 29.10 -20.02 -5.00
N GLN A 163 29.65 -19.13 -5.83
CA GLN A 163 28.83 -18.24 -6.66
C GLN A 163 27.94 -19.00 -7.66
N ALA A 164 28.39 -20.13 -8.20
CA ALA A 164 27.57 -20.95 -9.09
C ALA A 164 26.43 -21.64 -8.33
N GLU A 165 26.67 -22.06 -7.10
CA GLU A 165 25.67 -22.63 -6.20
C GLU A 165 24.62 -21.60 -5.81
N VAL A 166 25.04 -20.41 -5.36
CA VAL A 166 24.12 -19.28 -5.09
C VAL A 166 23.26 -18.93 -6.30
N ARG A 167 23.85 -18.89 -7.51
CA ARG A 167 23.06 -18.66 -8.74
C ARG A 167 22.06 -19.78 -9.03
N ARG A 168 22.41 -21.04 -8.75
CA ARG A 168 21.49 -22.18 -8.91
C ARG A 168 20.34 -22.09 -7.92
N GLU A 169 20.61 -21.78 -6.65
CA GLU A 169 19.59 -21.62 -5.62
C GLU A 169 18.64 -20.47 -5.93
N GLN A 170 19.17 -19.31 -6.34
CA GLN A 170 18.36 -18.16 -6.75
C GLN A 170 17.49 -18.51 -7.96
N ALA A 171 18.03 -19.21 -8.95
CA ALA A 171 17.24 -19.65 -10.11
C ALA A 171 16.14 -20.65 -9.74
N GLN A 172 16.38 -21.56 -8.79
CA GLN A 172 15.35 -22.47 -8.28
C GLN A 172 14.25 -21.73 -7.52
N LYS A 173 14.61 -20.78 -6.65
CA LYS A 173 13.64 -19.92 -5.95
C LYS A 173 12.77 -19.13 -6.92
N GLN A 174 13.37 -18.54 -7.95
CA GLN A 174 12.63 -17.82 -8.99
C GLN A 174 11.69 -18.74 -9.78
N ARG A 175 12.11 -19.99 -10.09
CA ARG A 175 11.24 -20.96 -10.78
C ARG A 175 10.02 -21.33 -9.93
N LYS A 176 10.23 -21.67 -8.65
CA LYS A 176 9.13 -21.98 -7.71
C LYS A 176 8.16 -20.81 -7.59
N PHE A 177 8.68 -19.60 -7.39
CA PHE A 177 7.87 -18.38 -7.30
C PHE A 177 7.05 -18.12 -8.59
N LEU A 178 7.65 -18.35 -9.77
CA LEU A 178 6.92 -18.21 -11.04
C LEU A 178 5.85 -19.28 -11.23
N GLU A 179 6.06 -20.49 -10.72
CA GLU A 179 5.06 -21.57 -10.72
C GLU A 179 3.91 -21.25 -9.77
N GLU A 180 4.21 -20.77 -8.56
CA GLU A 180 3.23 -20.30 -7.58
C GLU A 180 2.35 -19.19 -8.17
N ILE A 181 2.95 -18.15 -8.77
CA ILE A 181 2.20 -17.06 -9.43
C ILE A 181 1.29 -17.59 -10.55
N LYS A 182 1.75 -18.58 -11.33
CA LYS A 182 0.94 -19.16 -12.40
C LYS A 182 -0.25 -19.94 -11.84
N LEU A 183 -0.04 -20.70 -10.76
CA LEU A 183 -1.10 -21.43 -10.07
C LEU A 183 -2.11 -20.46 -9.45
N GLU A 184 -1.66 -19.43 -8.74
CA GLU A 184 -2.51 -18.38 -8.16
C GLU A 184 -3.37 -17.71 -9.23
N LYS A 185 -2.78 -17.29 -10.36
CA LYS A 185 -3.54 -16.69 -11.48
C LYS A 185 -4.59 -17.64 -12.05
N ARG A 186 -4.29 -18.94 -12.10
CA ARG A 186 -5.23 -19.94 -12.59
C ARG A 186 -6.37 -20.15 -11.59
N ILE A 187 -6.07 -20.22 -10.29
CA ILE A 187 -7.07 -20.29 -9.22
C ILE A 187 -7.96 -19.04 -9.24
N GLU A 188 -7.39 -17.85 -9.40
CA GLU A 188 -8.14 -16.59 -9.49
C GLU A 188 -9.09 -16.59 -10.70
N GLN A 189 -8.66 -17.13 -11.85
CA GLN A 189 -9.53 -17.30 -13.02
C GLN A 189 -10.67 -18.28 -12.78
N PHE A 190 -10.43 -19.38 -12.05
CA PHE A 190 -11.49 -20.32 -11.66
C PHE A 190 -12.48 -19.66 -10.71
N ARG A 191 -12.02 -18.98 -9.67
CA ARG A 191 -12.89 -18.23 -8.74
C ARG A 191 -13.77 -17.21 -9.47
N LYS A 192 -13.19 -16.44 -10.39
CA LYS A 192 -13.96 -15.48 -11.23
C LYS A 192 -15.03 -16.16 -12.08
N ARG A 193 -14.80 -17.39 -12.55
CA ARG A 193 -15.80 -18.15 -13.32
C ARG A 193 -16.88 -18.71 -12.40
N GLU A 194 -16.49 -19.30 -11.27
CA GLU A 194 -17.43 -19.81 -10.27
C GLU A 194 -18.37 -18.72 -9.76
N GLU A 195 -17.85 -17.54 -9.42
CA GLU A 195 -18.68 -16.39 -9.02
C GLU A 195 -19.69 -15.98 -10.11
N LEU A 196 -19.29 -16.07 -11.38
CA LEU A 196 -20.14 -15.70 -12.52
C LEU A 196 -21.19 -16.77 -12.77
N GLU A 197 -20.84 -18.04 -12.60
CA GLU A 197 -21.75 -19.18 -12.69
C GLU A 197 -22.78 -19.17 -11.56
N ILE A 198 -22.34 -18.94 -10.31
CA ILE A 198 -23.23 -18.76 -9.15
C ILE A 198 -24.21 -17.62 -9.41
N LYS A 199 -23.72 -16.44 -9.85
CA LYS A 199 -24.61 -15.30 -10.19
C LYS A 199 -25.61 -15.64 -11.30
N ASN A 200 -25.20 -16.40 -12.31
CA ASN A 200 -26.10 -16.83 -13.38
C ASN A 200 -27.16 -17.81 -12.88
N LEU A 201 -26.78 -18.75 -12.01
CA LEU A 201 -27.70 -19.69 -11.36
C LEU A 201 -28.66 -18.97 -10.42
N GLU A 202 -28.18 -18.06 -9.58
CA GLU A 202 -29.01 -17.20 -8.72
C GLU A 202 -30.03 -16.41 -9.56
N LYS A 203 -29.58 -15.82 -10.67
CA LYS A 203 -30.47 -15.10 -11.59
C LYS A 203 -31.53 -16.02 -12.22
N PHE A 204 -31.14 -17.24 -12.57
CA PHE A 204 -32.04 -18.25 -13.13
C PHE A 204 -33.09 -18.69 -12.10
N VAL A 205 -32.68 -18.98 -10.86
CA VAL A 205 -33.58 -19.31 -9.75
C VAL A 205 -34.55 -18.15 -9.47
N LEU A 206 -34.04 -16.92 -9.40
CA LEU A 206 -34.88 -15.72 -9.22
C LEU A 206 -35.89 -15.52 -10.37
N SER A 207 -35.53 -15.85 -11.62
CA SER A 207 -36.50 -15.81 -12.73
C SER A 207 -37.58 -16.88 -12.60
N GLN A 208 -37.24 -18.10 -12.16
CA GLN A 208 -38.23 -19.16 -11.92
C GLN A 208 -39.18 -18.81 -10.78
N GLU A 209 -38.67 -18.23 -9.69
CA GLU A 209 -39.50 -17.73 -8.59
C GLU A 209 -40.45 -16.62 -9.08
N ARG A 210 -39.96 -15.66 -9.90
CA ARG A 210 -40.80 -14.61 -10.49
C ARG A 210 -41.90 -15.14 -11.41
N GLU A 211 -41.60 -16.14 -12.24
CA GLU A 211 -42.60 -16.80 -13.08
C GLU A 211 -43.68 -17.48 -12.23
N SER A 212 -43.30 -18.08 -11.10
CA SER A 212 -44.26 -18.63 -10.14
C SER A 212 -45.14 -17.56 -9.47
N TYR A 213 -44.62 -16.35 -9.26
CA TYR A 213 -45.38 -15.23 -8.69
C TYR A 213 -46.24 -14.46 -9.70
N ALA A 214 -46.12 -14.71 -11.00
CA ALA A 214 -46.91 -14.00 -12.01
C ALA A 214 -48.43 -14.14 -11.80
N GLU A 215 -48.91 -15.32 -11.38
CA GLU A 215 -50.32 -15.53 -11.06
C GLU A 215 -50.75 -14.74 -9.82
N VAL A 216 -49.86 -14.64 -8.82
CA VAL A 216 -50.09 -13.85 -7.60
C VAL A 216 -50.09 -12.36 -7.93
N GLU A 217 -49.21 -11.90 -8.83
CA GLU A 217 -49.16 -10.52 -9.30
C GLU A 217 -50.46 -10.12 -10.01
N VAL A 218 -51.01 -10.98 -10.88
CA VAL A 218 -52.32 -10.75 -11.52
C VAL A 218 -53.45 -10.68 -10.49
N ARG A 219 -53.44 -11.52 -9.46
CA ARG A 219 -54.43 -11.47 -8.36
C ARG A 219 -54.28 -10.18 -7.55
N ILE A 220 -53.05 -9.77 -7.23
CA ILE A 220 -52.76 -8.51 -6.54
C ILE A 220 -53.23 -7.32 -7.38
N GLU A 221 -53.02 -7.33 -8.69
CA GLU A 221 -53.43 -6.26 -9.59
C GLU A 221 -54.96 -6.12 -9.64
N LYS A 222 -55.70 -7.24 -9.72
CA LYS A 222 -57.18 -7.24 -9.60
C LYS A 222 -57.64 -6.66 -8.25
N ILE A 223 -56.97 -7.02 -7.16
CA ILE A 223 -57.28 -6.46 -5.83
C ILE A 223 -56.99 -4.96 -5.79
N LYS A 224 -55.83 -4.51 -6.32
CA LYS A 224 -55.47 -3.09 -6.40
C LYS A 224 -56.49 -2.29 -7.20
N GLN A 225 -56.92 -2.79 -8.36
CA GLN A 225 -57.96 -2.17 -9.18
C GLN A 225 -59.28 -2.05 -8.42
N LYS A 226 -59.70 -3.10 -7.70
CA LYS A 226 -60.91 -3.07 -6.87
C LYS A 226 -60.81 -2.03 -5.75
N TYR A 227 -59.68 -1.96 -5.04
CA TYR A 227 -59.45 -0.94 -4.00
C TYR A 227 -59.39 0.48 -4.57
N GLN A 228 -58.83 0.66 -5.76
CA GLN A 228 -58.79 1.96 -6.43
C GLN A 228 -60.19 2.43 -6.82
N ALA A 229 -61.04 1.53 -7.32
CA ALA A 229 -62.45 1.83 -7.61
C ALA A 229 -63.21 2.24 -6.34
N LEU A 230 -63.08 1.47 -5.25
CA LEU A 230 -63.69 1.80 -3.96
C LEU A 230 -63.21 3.15 -3.40
N ARG A 231 -61.91 3.45 -3.54
CA ARG A 231 -61.36 4.74 -3.11
C ARG A 231 -61.91 5.88 -3.94
N ASN A 232 -62.02 5.72 -5.26
CA ASN A 232 -62.57 6.74 -6.14
C ASN A 232 -64.05 6.98 -5.84
N GLN A 233 -64.83 5.91 -5.59
CA GLN A 233 -66.21 6.01 -5.14
C GLN A 233 -66.32 6.79 -3.83
N LYS A 234 -65.48 6.49 -2.83
CA LYS A 234 -65.48 7.24 -1.55
C LYS A 234 -65.09 8.71 -1.70
N ILE A 235 -64.16 9.02 -2.62
CA ILE A 235 -63.81 10.42 -2.93
C ILE A 235 -65.02 11.13 -3.54
N ARG A 236 -65.74 10.46 -4.46
CA ARG A 236 -66.95 11.00 -5.06
C ARG A 236 -68.05 11.25 -4.03
N GLU A 237 -68.37 10.27 -3.18
CA GLU A 237 -69.34 10.40 -2.09
C GLU A 237 -68.98 11.56 -1.15
N ARG A 238 -67.69 11.72 -0.81
CA ARG A 238 -67.22 12.83 0.01
C ARG A 238 -67.39 14.19 -0.67
N VAL A 239 -67.08 14.30 -1.97
CA VAL A 239 -67.25 15.56 -2.72
C VAL A 239 -68.73 15.90 -2.90
N GLU A 240 -69.59 14.90 -3.11
CA GLU A 240 -71.05 15.05 -3.16
C GLU A 240 -71.62 15.52 -1.81
N GLN A 241 -71.11 14.99 -0.68
CA GLN A 241 -71.49 15.46 0.67
C GLN A 241 -71.10 16.93 0.93
N LEU A 242 -70.01 17.41 0.32
CA LEU A 242 -69.63 18.83 0.38
C LEU A 242 -70.54 19.74 -0.47
N GLY A 243 -71.50 19.18 -1.21
CA GLY A 243 -72.45 19.92 -2.03
C GLY A 243 -71.88 20.41 -3.37
N VAL A 244 -70.71 19.91 -3.78
CA VAL A 244 -70.09 20.26 -5.06
C VAL A 244 -70.67 19.38 -6.17
N LYS A 245 -71.12 20.00 -7.28
CA LYS A 245 -71.64 19.27 -8.45
C LYS A 245 -70.54 18.39 -9.06
N VAL A 246 -70.74 17.07 -8.99
CA VAL A 246 -69.91 16.07 -9.65
C VAL A 246 -70.56 15.70 -10.97
N GLU A 247 -69.84 15.85 -12.09
CA GLU A 247 -70.32 15.40 -13.40
C GLU A 247 -69.88 13.95 -13.65
N GLU A 248 -70.70 13.18 -14.37
CA GLU A 248 -70.40 11.79 -14.76
C GLU A 248 -69.28 11.75 -15.81
N GLY A 249 -68.04 11.85 -15.32
CA GLY A 249 -66.84 11.91 -16.16
C GLY A 249 -65.64 12.60 -15.51
N ASP A 250 -65.83 13.21 -14.33
CA ASP A 250 -64.74 13.88 -13.61
C ASP A 250 -63.64 12.89 -13.17
N ASP A 251 -62.41 13.16 -13.60
CA ASP A 251 -61.22 12.43 -13.14
C ASP A 251 -60.98 12.61 -11.64
N ARG A 252 -60.32 11.64 -11.00
CA ARG A 252 -59.94 11.71 -9.57
C ARG A 252 -59.21 13.01 -9.22
N SER A 253 -58.33 13.48 -10.10
CA SER A 253 -57.58 14.72 -9.91
C SER A 253 -58.51 15.94 -9.87
N VAL A 254 -59.54 15.97 -10.73
CA VAL A 254 -60.53 17.04 -10.80
C VAL A 254 -61.39 17.06 -9.54
N LEU A 255 -61.83 15.90 -9.05
CA LEU A 255 -62.59 15.80 -7.80
C LEU A 255 -61.80 16.32 -6.58
N LEU A 256 -60.51 15.95 -6.49
CA LEU A 256 -59.64 16.41 -5.41
C LEU A 256 -59.35 17.92 -5.50
N GLU A 257 -59.21 18.46 -6.70
CA GLU A 257 -59.00 19.90 -6.88
C GLU A 257 -60.26 20.69 -6.53
N LYS A 258 -61.44 20.21 -6.93
CA LYS A 258 -62.74 20.78 -6.52
C LYS A 258 -62.91 20.78 -5.00
N GLU A 259 -62.58 19.67 -4.33
CA GLU A 259 -62.58 19.57 -2.86
C GLU A 259 -61.63 20.59 -2.22
N ARG A 260 -60.41 20.71 -2.77
CA ARG A 260 -59.41 21.66 -2.29
C ARG A 260 -59.89 23.10 -2.43
N GLN A 261 -60.47 23.45 -3.57
CA GLN A 261 -61.01 24.79 -3.83
C GLN A 261 -62.17 25.12 -2.90
N TYR A 262 -63.06 24.16 -2.64
CA TYR A 262 -64.15 24.31 -1.68
C TYR A 262 -63.65 24.53 -0.25
N ASN A 263 -62.66 23.74 0.20
CA ASN A 263 -62.08 23.94 1.53
C ASN A 263 -61.36 25.30 1.65
N LEU A 264 -60.69 25.74 0.58
CA LEU A 264 -60.00 27.02 0.56
C LEU A 264 -60.98 28.21 0.55
N SER A 265 -62.11 28.11 -0.16
CA SER A 265 -63.16 29.14 -0.09
C SER A 265 -63.79 29.20 1.30
N ARG A 266 -64.10 28.04 1.90
CA ARG A 266 -64.60 27.96 3.28
C ARG A 266 -63.64 28.57 4.29
N GLN A 267 -62.35 28.24 4.20
CA GLN A 267 -61.33 28.84 5.07
C GLN A 267 -61.26 30.36 4.94
N LYS A 268 -61.44 30.92 3.73
CA LYS A 268 -61.46 32.38 3.52
C LYS A 268 -62.68 33.03 4.17
N ILE A 269 -63.86 32.41 4.05
CA ILE A 269 -65.11 32.85 4.71
C ILE A 269 -64.92 32.84 6.23
N GLU A 270 -64.40 31.74 6.78
CA GLU A 270 -64.12 31.59 8.20
C GLU A 270 -63.17 32.68 8.72
N THR A 271 -62.06 32.90 8.00
CA THR A 271 -61.05 33.90 8.38
C THR A 271 -61.64 35.31 8.37
N ALA A 272 -62.48 35.63 7.38
CA ALA A 272 -63.15 36.92 7.29
C ALA A 272 -64.11 37.15 8.47
N LEU A 273 -64.98 36.17 8.76
CA LEU A 273 -65.95 36.24 9.85
C LEU A 273 -65.35 36.10 11.24
N GLU A 274 -64.16 35.50 11.38
CA GLU A 274 -63.52 35.30 12.68
C GLU A 274 -63.26 36.60 13.43
N SER A 275 -62.88 37.65 12.70
CA SER A 275 -62.67 38.97 13.27
C SER A 275 -63.97 39.57 13.85
N PHE A 276 -65.08 39.44 13.12
CA PHE A 276 -66.42 39.86 13.56
C PHE A 276 -66.93 39.03 14.72
N TYR A 277 -66.73 37.70 14.70
CA TYR A 277 -67.08 36.82 15.82
C TYR A 277 -66.34 37.24 17.09
N ARG A 278 -65.03 37.46 17.03
CA ARG A 278 -64.24 37.87 18.20
C ARG A 278 -64.70 39.22 18.75
N SER A 279 -65.02 40.18 17.87
CA SER A 279 -65.59 41.47 18.24
C SER A 279 -66.96 41.32 18.92
N ALA A 280 -67.90 40.61 18.29
CA ALA A 280 -69.23 40.35 18.81
C ALA A 280 -69.21 39.59 20.14
N HIS A 281 -68.38 38.55 20.26
CA HIS A 281 -68.22 37.77 21.47
C HIS A 281 -67.64 38.61 22.62
N SER A 282 -66.63 39.44 22.34
CA SER A 282 -66.07 40.37 23.33
C SER A 282 -67.10 41.39 23.80
N LEU A 283 -67.87 41.93 22.87
CA LEU A 283 -68.94 42.90 23.13
C LEU A 283 -70.02 42.29 24.03
N VAL A 284 -70.53 41.11 23.68
CA VAL A 284 -71.52 40.38 24.48
C VAL A 284 -70.99 40.08 25.88
N PHE A 285 -69.73 39.64 26.00
CA PHE A 285 -69.10 39.40 27.29
C PHE A 285 -69.04 40.67 28.16
N GLN A 286 -68.68 41.82 27.57
CA GLN A 286 -68.63 43.10 28.29
C GLN A 286 -70.03 43.57 28.72
N LEU A 287 -71.03 43.44 27.85
CA LEU A 287 -72.42 43.77 28.18
C LEU A 287 -72.95 42.91 29.32
N ASN A 288 -72.78 41.59 29.23
CA ASN A 288 -73.17 40.64 30.28
C ASN A 288 -72.54 40.98 31.63
N LYS A 289 -71.25 41.35 31.64
CA LYS A 289 -70.50 41.61 32.86
C LYS A 289 -70.90 42.92 33.55
N ARG A 290 -71.18 43.99 32.79
CA ARG A 290 -71.31 45.35 33.33
C ARG A 290 -72.71 45.95 33.22
N TYR A 291 -73.45 45.62 32.18
CA TYR A 291 -74.64 46.37 31.76
C TYR A 291 -75.94 45.56 31.78
N ILE A 292 -75.87 44.22 31.75
CA ILE A 292 -77.07 43.39 31.89
C ILE A 292 -77.56 43.37 33.33
N PRO A 293 -78.83 43.72 33.59
CA PRO A 293 -79.40 43.66 34.91
C PRO A 293 -79.86 42.24 35.27
N LYS A 294 -79.95 41.93 36.58
CA LYS A 294 -80.29 40.58 37.09
C LYS A 294 -81.63 39.99 36.63
N TYR A 295 -82.55 40.82 36.13
CA TYR A 295 -83.88 40.40 35.70
C TYR A 295 -83.96 40.04 34.21
N LEU A 296 -82.89 40.31 33.45
CA LEU A 296 -82.83 40.02 32.03
C LEU A 296 -81.90 38.82 31.81
N SER A 297 -82.24 37.96 30.87
CA SER A 297 -81.41 36.83 30.49
C SER A 297 -80.08 37.30 29.89
N ILE A 298 -79.06 36.47 30.03
CA ILE A 298 -77.71 36.74 29.53
C ILE A 298 -77.74 36.71 27.99
N LEU A 299 -76.95 37.56 27.34
CA LEU A 299 -76.76 37.50 25.89
C LEU A 299 -75.74 36.41 25.53
N ARG A 300 -75.99 35.67 24.47
CA ARG A 300 -75.09 34.63 23.94
C ARG A 300 -74.80 34.88 22.46
N THR A 301 -73.53 34.84 22.11
CA THR A 301 -73.08 34.74 20.71
C THR A 301 -73.07 33.28 20.31
N VAL A 302 -73.85 32.91 19.29
CA VAL A 302 -73.84 31.58 18.68
C VAL A 302 -72.96 31.64 17.43
N ASP A 303 -72.11 30.63 17.29
CA ASP A 303 -71.11 30.54 16.23
C ASP A 303 -71.47 29.39 15.27
N LEU A 304 -72.01 29.73 14.10
CA LEU A 304 -72.28 28.80 13.01
C LEU A 304 -71.37 29.04 11.81
N ARG A 305 -70.20 29.67 12.01
CA ARG A 305 -69.23 29.98 10.94
C ARG A 305 -68.81 28.74 10.14
N PHE A 306 -68.71 27.58 10.79
CA PHE A 306 -68.25 26.33 10.17
C PHE A 306 -69.31 25.66 9.28
N GLU A 307 -70.59 25.83 9.61
CA GLU A 307 -71.68 25.11 8.94
C GLU A 307 -72.37 25.99 7.89
N THR A 308 -72.93 27.13 8.33
CA THR A 308 -73.70 28.04 7.47
C THR A 308 -72.94 29.31 7.11
N GLY A 309 -71.89 29.66 7.86
CA GLY A 309 -71.16 30.93 7.66
C GLY A 309 -71.87 32.12 8.31
N GLU A 310 -72.58 31.87 9.41
CA GLU A 310 -73.40 32.85 10.11
C GLU A 310 -72.98 32.96 11.58
N ILE A 311 -73.07 34.16 12.14
CA ILE A 311 -72.88 34.43 13.57
C ILE A 311 -74.11 35.21 14.02
N PHE A 312 -74.71 34.84 15.14
CA PHE A 312 -75.80 35.65 15.68
C PHE A 312 -75.70 35.82 17.19
N ILE A 313 -76.32 36.89 17.67
CA ILE A 313 -76.44 37.22 19.08
C ILE A 313 -77.91 37.03 19.46
N LYS A 314 -78.17 36.29 20.53
CA LYS A 314 -79.51 36.08 21.08
C LYS A 314 -79.52 36.15 22.60
N PHE A 315 -80.71 36.22 23.19
CA PHE A 315 -80.88 35.92 24.62
C PHE A 315 -80.74 34.42 24.88
N ASP A 316 -80.20 34.06 26.04
CA ASP A 316 -79.92 32.66 26.36
C ASP A 316 -81.18 31.78 26.46
N GLU A 317 -82.31 32.37 26.86
CA GLU A 317 -83.61 31.70 26.98
C GLU A 317 -84.38 31.62 25.65
N SER A 318 -83.98 32.39 24.64
CA SER A 318 -84.65 32.47 23.34
C SER A 318 -84.21 31.35 22.39
N LYS A 319 -85.12 30.96 21.49
CA LYS A 319 -84.84 30.01 20.40
C LYS A 319 -83.86 30.64 19.40
N ASP A 320 -83.19 29.79 18.62
CA ASP A 320 -82.20 30.25 17.62
C ASP A 320 -82.82 31.13 16.52
N GLU A 321 -84.12 30.96 16.24
CA GLU A 321 -84.88 31.76 15.27
C GLU A 321 -85.13 33.21 15.73
N GLU A 322 -85.06 33.48 17.05
CA GLU A 322 -85.29 34.78 17.68
C GLU A 322 -83.96 35.51 17.97
N TRP A 323 -83.11 35.61 16.96
CA TRP A 323 -81.85 36.34 17.06
C TRP A 323 -82.06 37.86 17.05
N LEU A 324 -81.16 38.58 17.71
CA LEU A 324 -81.14 40.04 17.80
C LEU A 324 -80.27 40.69 16.74
N ILE A 325 -79.07 40.14 16.53
CA ILE A 325 -78.13 40.57 15.50
C ILE A 325 -77.66 39.34 14.75
N LEU A 326 -77.70 39.36 13.42
CA LEU A 326 -77.19 38.33 12.54
C LEU A 326 -76.09 38.92 11.66
N ILE A 327 -74.95 38.25 11.63
CA ILE A 327 -73.76 38.62 10.87
C ILE A 327 -73.48 37.48 9.90
N TYR A 328 -73.48 37.77 8.60
CA TYR A 328 -73.20 36.77 7.57
C TYR A 328 -72.46 37.38 6.38
N ILE A 329 -71.87 36.54 5.53
CA ILE A 329 -71.23 36.97 4.29
C ILE A 329 -72.24 36.86 3.13
N ARG A 330 -72.36 37.93 2.33
CA ARG A 330 -73.20 37.90 1.14
C ARG A 330 -72.63 36.96 0.08
N ASP A 331 -73.48 36.11 -0.49
CA ASP A 331 -73.16 35.13 -1.52
C ASP A 331 -72.00 34.16 -1.18
N ASN A 332 -71.63 34.00 0.09
CA ASN A 332 -70.44 33.24 0.50
C ASN A 332 -69.11 33.75 -0.11
N ASP A 333 -69.05 35.00 -0.57
CA ASP A 333 -67.85 35.60 -1.14
C ASP A 333 -67.22 36.59 -0.15
N PRO A 334 -65.97 36.36 0.33
CA PRO A 334 -65.31 37.23 1.30
C PRO A 334 -65.03 38.65 0.77
N GLU A 335 -65.09 38.85 -0.56
CA GLU A 335 -64.87 40.16 -1.20
C GLU A 335 -66.13 41.03 -1.25
N LYS A 336 -67.33 40.43 -1.16
CA LYS A 336 -68.60 41.17 -1.26
C LYS A 336 -69.04 41.82 0.06
N GLY A 337 -68.23 41.70 1.12
CA GLY A 337 -68.48 42.30 2.43
C GLY A 337 -69.32 41.42 3.36
N VAL A 338 -69.28 41.79 4.64
CA VAL A 338 -70.04 41.20 5.74
C VAL A 338 -71.28 42.04 5.99
N VAL A 339 -72.45 41.39 6.00
CA VAL A 339 -73.74 42.01 6.28
C VAL A 339 -74.07 41.82 7.75
N ILE A 340 -74.51 42.90 8.41
CA ILE A 340 -75.04 42.87 9.77
C ILE A 340 -76.51 43.27 9.70
N GLU A 341 -77.37 42.31 10.02
CA GLU A 341 -78.81 42.52 10.19
C GLU A 341 -79.12 42.73 11.67
N ASP A 342 -79.81 43.83 11.96
CA ASP A 342 -80.21 44.24 13.29
C ASP A 342 -81.73 44.14 13.45
N LYS A 343 -82.17 43.26 14.35
CA LYS A 343 -83.57 43.05 14.78
C LYS A 343 -83.82 43.58 16.20
N THR A 344 -82.91 44.35 16.76
CA THR A 344 -83.08 44.93 18.10
C THR A 344 -84.24 45.93 18.20
N ASN A 345 -84.79 46.40 17.07
CA ASN A 345 -85.96 47.26 17.04
C ASN A 345 -87.17 46.55 16.39
N PRO A 346 -88.29 46.34 17.13
CA PRO A 346 -89.44 45.59 16.61
C PRO A 346 -90.12 46.25 15.39
N GLU A 347 -89.93 47.55 15.16
CA GLU A 347 -90.59 48.29 14.08
C GLU A 347 -89.77 48.43 12.79
N LYS A 348 -88.44 48.27 12.84
CA LYS A 348 -87.54 48.47 11.70
C LYS A 348 -86.34 47.53 11.78
N ASN A 349 -86.26 46.60 10.83
CA ASN A 349 -85.07 45.80 10.60
C ASN A 349 -84.09 46.62 9.74
N ILE A 350 -82.86 46.81 10.22
CA ILE A 350 -81.84 47.56 9.50
C ILE A 350 -80.75 46.57 9.09
N SER A 351 -80.38 46.58 7.81
CA SER A 351 -79.25 45.82 7.27
C SER A 351 -78.15 46.78 6.81
N ASN A 352 -76.95 46.61 7.37
CA ASN A 352 -75.77 47.40 7.01
C ASN A 352 -74.67 46.48 6.46
N GLU A 353 -74.00 46.95 5.41
CA GLU A 353 -72.90 46.25 4.76
C GLU A 353 -71.56 46.84 5.21
N PHE A 354 -70.64 45.97 5.61
CA PHE A 354 -69.30 46.34 6.05
C PHE A 354 -68.26 45.55 5.27
N ASN A 355 -67.14 46.19 4.92
CA ASN A 355 -66.01 45.44 4.40
C ASN A 355 -65.32 44.65 5.50
N ALA A 356 -64.58 43.59 5.15
CA ALA A 356 -63.80 42.80 6.11
C ALA A 356 -62.79 43.65 6.92
N ASN A 357 -62.37 44.80 6.40
CA ASN A 357 -61.45 45.73 7.08
C ASN A 357 -62.16 46.73 8.01
N GLU A 358 -63.50 46.86 7.94
CA GLU A 358 -64.28 47.85 8.69
C GLU A 358 -64.86 47.31 10.00
N ILE A 359 -64.14 46.38 10.63
CA ILE A 359 -64.55 45.71 11.87
C ILE A 359 -64.86 46.70 13.00
N PHE A 360 -64.09 47.79 13.12
CA PHE A 360 -64.33 48.79 14.16
C PHE A 360 -65.65 49.53 13.97
N ARG A 361 -66.01 49.89 12.72
CA ARG A 361 -67.30 50.54 12.42
C ARG A 361 -68.48 49.58 12.68
N ALA A 362 -68.31 48.32 12.31
CA ALA A 362 -69.27 47.27 12.62
C ALA A 362 -69.43 47.07 14.14
N SER A 363 -68.32 47.08 14.88
CA SER A 363 -68.33 46.98 16.34
C SER A 363 -69.09 48.14 16.98
N ASP A 364 -68.79 49.38 16.58
CA ASP A 364 -69.47 50.58 17.10
C ASP A 364 -70.98 50.51 16.82
N TYR A 365 -71.37 50.08 15.62
CA TYR A 365 -72.78 49.86 15.26
C TYR A 365 -73.46 48.81 16.17
N MET A 366 -72.81 47.67 16.41
CA MET A 366 -73.34 46.63 17.30
C MET A 366 -73.47 47.11 18.75
N VAL A 367 -72.52 47.93 19.23
CA VAL A 367 -72.58 48.54 20.57
C VAL A 367 -73.80 49.44 20.67
N ASP A 368 -73.99 50.33 19.71
CA ASP A 368 -75.12 51.27 19.68
C ASP A 368 -76.46 50.53 19.61
N ALA A 369 -76.56 49.47 18.82
CA ALA A 369 -77.78 48.67 18.68
C ALA A 369 -78.16 47.99 20.01
N LEU A 370 -77.21 47.28 20.62
CA LEU A 370 -77.46 46.51 21.85
C LEU A 370 -77.62 47.41 23.08
N THR A 371 -76.93 48.55 23.16
CA THR A 371 -77.13 49.53 24.24
C THR A 371 -78.52 50.15 24.16
N LYS A 372 -78.97 50.56 22.96
CA LYS A 372 -80.35 51.05 22.73
C LYS A 372 -81.41 50.00 23.07
N LEU A 373 -81.14 48.71 22.83
CA LEU A 373 -82.03 47.63 23.26
C LEU A 373 -82.13 47.58 24.78
N LEU A 374 -81.00 47.57 25.48
CA LEU A 374 -80.95 47.48 26.94
C LEU A 374 -81.59 48.71 27.61
N ASP A 375 -81.38 49.90 27.06
CA ASP A 375 -81.98 51.12 27.60
C ASP A 375 -83.51 51.14 27.40
N ARG A 376 -84.02 50.66 26.26
CA ARG A 376 -85.46 50.44 26.05
C ARG A 376 -86.03 49.42 27.04
N ALA A 377 -85.34 48.30 27.26
CA ALA A 377 -85.76 47.30 28.24
C ALA A 377 -85.82 47.87 29.67
N ARG A 378 -84.90 48.78 30.02
CA ARG A 378 -84.92 49.50 31.31
C ARG A 378 -86.04 50.55 31.40
N GLN A 379 -86.32 51.28 30.32
CA GLN A 379 -87.39 52.28 30.27
C GLN A 379 -88.77 51.63 30.36
N ASN A 380 -89.03 50.57 29.60
CA ASN A 380 -90.27 49.81 29.66
C ASN A 380 -90.57 49.26 31.08
N ARG A 381 -89.53 49.06 31.91
CA ARG A 381 -89.67 48.67 33.31
C ARG A 381 -89.85 49.85 34.27
N LYS A 382 -89.48 51.07 33.90
CA LYS A 382 -89.77 52.26 34.72
C LYS A 382 -91.20 52.77 34.51
N GLU A 383 -91.76 52.51 33.33
CA GLU A 383 -93.12 52.90 32.95
C GLU A 383 -94.19 51.89 33.44
N ASN A 384 -93.79 50.62 33.65
CA ASN A 384 -94.57 49.59 34.34
C ASN A 384 -94.18 49.50 35.81
#